data_AF-A0A562PEZ9-F1
#
_entry.id   AF-A0A562PEZ9-F1
#
_cell.length_a   1.000
_cell.length_b   1.000
_cell.length_c   1.000
_cell.angle_alpha   90.00
_cell.angle_beta   90.00
_cell.angle_gamma   90.00
#
_symmetry.space_group_name_H-M   'P 1'
#
loop_
_entity.id
_entity.type
_entity.pdbx_description
1 polymer ?
#
loop_
_entity_poly.entity_id
_entity_poly.type
_entity_poly.pdbx_seq_one_letter_code
_entity_poly.pdbx_strand_id
1 'polypeptide(L)'
;MSNAWMSNAMRKWMVTAVLCGAAWAAAAQPVPWLLDYAGKSTNALIWDKRARPLVNAHVPKALARDVVDALGGPPDPVIVTDKRYVSMSACVAHACPVKGFFWIDTATGAALGANYDDGALRLGSNDFAADAVPEPALKALRDWIAEEQLRPASVEFIDRQGKSSKADVAAFAPPARFVPPEGGPSFDCAQAGNAIERAICGTPALALADLELTKLYTEIRHGHDTLAARAELQALQRQWLRERDKQCRAAADLPGCLLDQYRAQHKRLMNWLPGRHASIEPVENLPQTLHKAIGMGDEVGIDGLCKELAPMLVALMHGSGNVAKAEGALRSAQAKIQETANAVP
;
A
#
# COMPACT_ATOMS: atom_id res chain seq x y z
N MET A 1 80.27 13.83 -25.33
CA MET A 1 80.53 12.48 -25.86
C MET A 1 80.11 11.51 -24.75
N SER A 2 78.83 11.21 -24.61
CA SER A 2 78.06 10.12 -25.23
C SER A 2 78.09 8.83 -24.40
N ASN A 3 76.88 8.30 -24.19
CA ASN A 3 76.48 6.91 -23.85
C ASN A 3 76.13 6.70 -22.36
N ALA A 4 74.89 6.84 -21.90
CA ALA A 4 73.63 6.20 -22.35
C ALA A 4 73.65 4.66 -22.21
N TRP A 5 73.54 4.17 -20.98
CA TRP A 5 73.17 2.80 -20.64
C TRP A 5 72.10 2.80 -19.54
N MET A 6 70.87 3.08 -19.94
CA MET A 6 69.70 2.60 -19.22
C MET A 6 68.84 1.90 -20.26
N SER A 7 68.79 0.57 -20.14
CA SER A 7 68.16 -0.31 -21.10
C SER A 7 66.68 0.00 -21.23
N ASN A 8 66.23 0.10 -22.48
CA ASN A 8 64.84 0.33 -22.88
C ASN A 8 63.88 -0.80 -22.41
N ALA A 9 64.41 -1.84 -21.77
CA ALA A 9 63.71 -3.00 -21.25
C ALA A 9 63.07 -2.76 -19.86
N MET A 10 63.71 -1.97 -18.97
CA MET A 10 63.14 -1.68 -17.64
C MET A 10 62.00 -0.65 -17.70
N ARG A 11 62.03 0.27 -18.67
CA ARG A 11 60.95 1.25 -18.88
C ARG A 11 59.67 0.63 -19.46
N LYS A 12 59.79 -0.53 -20.12
CA LYS A 12 58.63 -1.28 -20.64
C LYS A 12 57.92 -2.11 -19.58
N TRP A 13 58.60 -2.53 -18.51
CA TRP A 13 57.95 -3.26 -17.41
C TRP A 13 57.13 -2.38 -16.46
N MET A 14 57.48 -1.10 -16.29
CA MET A 14 56.68 -0.16 -15.49
C MET A 14 55.48 0.46 -16.22
N VAL A 15 55.39 0.34 -17.55
CA VAL A 15 54.26 0.86 -18.34
C VAL A 15 53.26 -0.26 -18.71
N THR A 16 53.61 -1.53 -18.47
CA THR A 16 52.73 -2.70 -18.70
C THR A 16 52.11 -3.23 -17.41
N ALA A 17 51.90 -2.36 -16.40
CA ALA A 17 51.23 -2.69 -15.14
C ALA A 17 50.02 -1.77 -14.86
N VAL A 18 49.50 -1.07 -15.87
CA VAL A 18 48.37 -0.12 -15.74
C VAL A 18 47.16 -0.48 -16.63
N LEU A 19 47.20 -1.57 -17.40
CA LEU A 19 46.11 -1.96 -18.32
C LEU A 19 45.46 -3.31 -18.00
N CYS A 20 45.50 -3.73 -16.73
CA CYS A 20 44.49 -4.64 -16.20
C CYS A 20 43.60 -3.85 -15.22
N GLY A 21 42.99 -2.78 -15.73
CA GLY A 21 41.77 -2.24 -15.16
C GLY A 21 40.67 -3.27 -15.40
N ALA A 22 40.68 -4.36 -14.65
CA ALA A 22 39.46 -5.11 -14.42
C ALA A 22 38.45 -4.08 -13.95
N ALA A 23 37.45 -3.81 -14.78
CA ALA A 23 36.30 -3.04 -14.36
C ALA A 23 35.75 -3.79 -13.15
N TRP A 24 36.09 -3.33 -11.96
CA TRP A 24 35.34 -3.66 -10.77
C TRP A 24 33.96 -3.07 -11.06
N ALA A 25 33.06 -3.90 -11.59
CA ALA A 25 31.65 -3.72 -11.35
C ALA A 25 31.58 -3.58 -9.84
N ALA A 26 31.34 -2.35 -9.35
CA ALA A 26 31.20 -2.10 -7.93
C ALA A 26 30.18 -3.12 -7.43
N ALA A 27 30.67 -4.12 -6.69
CA ALA A 27 29.82 -5.20 -6.22
C ALA A 27 28.69 -4.54 -5.45
N ALA A 28 27.46 -4.86 -5.84
CA ALA A 28 26.29 -4.28 -5.22
C ALA A 28 26.39 -4.46 -3.69
N GLN A 29 26.05 -3.40 -2.96
CA GLN A 29 26.31 -3.30 -1.53
C GLN A 29 25.01 -3.55 -0.75
N PRO A 30 25.08 -4.14 0.46
CA PRO A 30 23.91 -4.28 1.30
C PRO A 30 23.25 -2.92 1.59
N VAL A 31 21.92 -2.87 1.53
CA VAL A 31 21.11 -1.67 1.78
C VAL A 31 19.99 -1.95 2.81
N PRO A 32 20.33 -2.39 4.04
CA PRO A 32 19.35 -2.80 5.04
C PRO A 32 18.42 -1.67 5.50
N TRP A 33 18.82 -0.41 5.33
CA TRP A 33 18.03 0.77 5.69
C TRP A 33 16.66 0.83 4.97
N LEU A 34 16.53 0.17 3.81
CA LEU A 34 15.25 0.11 3.09
C LEU A 34 14.18 -0.67 3.85
N LEU A 35 14.57 -1.59 4.74
CA LEU A 35 13.63 -2.38 5.52
C LEU A 35 12.81 -1.52 6.49
N ASP A 36 13.33 -0.36 6.89
CA ASP A 36 12.64 0.61 7.75
C ASP A 36 11.41 1.25 7.07
N TYR A 37 11.24 1.03 5.75
CA TYR A 37 10.12 1.53 4.97
C TYR A 37 9.00 0.51 4.81
N ALA A 38 9.13 -0.70 5.36
CA ALA A 38 8.10 -1.73 5.27
C ALA A 38 6.70 -1.19 5.61
N GLY A 39 5.80 -1.26 4.64
CA GLY A 39 4.41 -0.83 4.76
C GLY A 39 4.14 0.66 4.78
N LYS A 40 5.18 1.51 4.72
CA LYS A 40 5.05 2.96 4.52
C LYS A 40 4.74 3.26 3.06
N SER A 41 4.33 4.50 2.77
CA SER A 41 4.10 4.91 1.39
C SER A 41 5.39 5.00 0.59
N THR A 42 5.29 4.74 -0.72
CA THR A 42 6.40 4.93 -1.66
C THR A 42 6.92 6.36 -1.62
N ASN A 43 6.07 7.35 -1.33
CA ASN A 43 6.49 8.73 -1.08
C ASN A 43 7.46 8.83 0.11
N ALA A 44 7.20 8.16 1.23
CA ALA A 44 8.13 8.18 2.35
C ALA A 44 9.55 7.72 1.93
N LEU A 45 9.63 6.76 1.02
CA LEU A 45 10.88 6.18 0.55
C LEU A 45 11.54 6.98 -0.59
N ILE A 46 10.82 7.30 -1.66
CA ILE A 46 11.38 7.95 -2.85
C ILE A 46 11.92 9.36 -2.56
N TRP A 47 11.38 10.03 -1.54
CA TRP A 47 11.84 11.34 -1.07
C TRP A 47 13.02 11.27 -0.08
N ASP A 48 13.45 10.08 0.35
CA ASP A 48 14.74 9.93 1.03
C ASP A 48 15.86 10.28 0.05
N LYS A 49 16.79 11.15 0.48
CA LYS A 49 17.94 11.59 -0.33
C LYS A 49 18.78 10.46 -0.91
N ARG A 50 18.73 9.26 -0.31
CA ARG A 50 19.45 8.05 -0.74
C ARG A 50 18.73 7.26 -1.83
N ALA A 51 17.40 7.39 -1.96
CA ALA A 51 16.60 6.55 -2.85
C ALA A 51 16.89 6.80 -4.33
N ARG A 52 16.86 8.06 -4.78
CA ARG A 52 17.13 8.39 -6.19
C ARG A 52 18.54 8.01 -6.65
N PRO A 53 19.63 8.28 -5.90
CA PRO A 53 20.95 7.77 -6.23
C PRO A 53 21.00 6.24 -6.34
N LEU A 54 20.27 5.53 -5.47
CA LEU A 54 20.20 4.07 -5.50
C LEU A 54 19.55 3.56 -6.79
N VAL A 55 18.38 4.08 -7.16
CA VAL A 55 17.70 3.70 -8.42
C VAL A 55 18.62 3.97 -9.61
N ASN A 56 19.25 5.15 -9.67
CA ASN A 56 20.16 5.52 -10.76
C ASN A 56 21.43 4.67 -10.84
N ALA A 57 21.86 4.07 -9.72
CA ALA A 57 23.02 3.19 -9.70
C ALA A 57 22.70 1.79 -10.25
N HIS A 58 21.47 1.30 -10.01
CA HIS A 58 21.09 -0.08 -10.32
C HIS A 58 20.15 -0.24 -11.52
N VAL A 59 19.56 0.85 -12.01
CA VAL A 59 18.74 0.85 -13.23
C VAL A 59 19.51 1.50 -14.38
N PRO A 60 19.47 0.95 -15.61
CA PRO A 60 20.13 1.55 -16.76
C PRO A 60 19.67 2.98 -17.00
N LYS A 61 20.60 3.87 -17.42
CA LYS A 61 20.28 5.30 -17.66
C LYS A 61 19.15 5.52 -18.65
N ALA A 62 18.98 4.61 -19.62
CA ALA A 62 17.90 4.64 -20.61
C ALA A 62 16.50 4.35 -20.05
N LEU A 63 16.41 3.96 -18.76
CA LEU A 63 15.17 3.62 -18.06
C LEU A 63 15.04 4.32 -16.69
N ALA A 64 16.16 4.61 -16.02
CA ALA A 64 16.16 5.10 -14.64
C ALA A 64 15.35 6.39 -14.43
N ARG A 65 15.34 7.29 -15.42
CA ARG A 65 14.52 8.50 -15.36
C ARG A 65 13.03 8.15 -15.30
N ASP A 66 12.56 7.30 -16.21
CA ASP A 66 11.15 6.91 -16.30
C ASP A 66 10.69 6.21 -15.01
N VAL A 67 11.56 5.36 -14.44
CA VAL A 67 11.30 4.70 -13.14
C VAL A 67 11.19 5.73 -12.02
N VAL A 68 12.16 6.64 -11.87
CA VAL A 68 12.14 7.65 -10.80
C VAL A 68 10.94 8.58 -10.93
N ASP A 69 10.65 9.06 -12.15
CA ASP A 69 9.53 9.98 -12.41
C ASP A 69 8.18 9.27 -12.12
N ALA A 70 8.06 7.98 -12.45
CA ALA A 70 6.89 7.19 -12.15
C ALA A 70 6.74 6.79 -10.67
N LEU A 71 7.82 6.77 -9.89
CA LEU A 71 7.78 6.52 -8.45
C LEU A 71 7.38 7.77 -7.63
N GLY A 72 7.31 8.95 -8.25
CA GLY A 72 7.07 10.23 -7.57
C GLY A 72 5.61 10.68 -7.46
N GLY A 73 4.64 9.97 -8.02
CA GLY A 73 3.22 10.35 -7.98
C GLY A 73 2.40 9.67 -6.88
N PRO A 74 1.09 9.43 -7.08
CA PRO A 74 0.23 8.74 -6.11
C PRO A 74 0.87 7.42 -5.67
N PRO A 75 1.22 7.27 -4.38
CA PRO A 75 2.09 6.19 -3.93
C PRO A 75 1.31 4.91 -3.62
N ASP A 76 1.93 3.76 -3.90
CA ASP A 76 1.57 2.50 -3.25
C ASP A 76 2.37 2.30 -1.96
N PRO A 77 2.00 1.32 -1.11
CA PRO A 77 2.84 0.88 -0.01
C PRO A 77 4.15 0.23 -0.49
N VAL A 78 5.22 0.47 0.24
CA VAL A 78 6.47 -0.27 0.13
C VAL A 78 6.26 -1.67 0.69
N ILE A 79 6.52 -2.68 -0.15
CA ILE A 79 6.37 -4.09 0.20
C ILE A 79 7.73 -4.65 0.58
N VAL A 80 7.78 -5.37 1.71
CA VAL A 80 8.97 -6.10 2.15
C VAL A 80 8.62 -7.57 2.30
N THR A 81 9.29 -8.43 1.54
CA THR A 81 9.15 -9.89 1.63
C THR A 81 10.44 -10.51 2.18
N ASP A 82 10.29 -11.60 2.93
CA ASP A 82 11.38 -12.35 3.55
C ASP A 82 12.36 -11.51 4.39
N LYS A 83 11.89 -10.34 4.86
CA LYS A 83 12.72 -9.33 5.56
C LYS A 83 13.98 -8.94 4.77
N ARG A 84 13.93 -9.04 3.44
CA ARG A 84 15.11 -8.89 2.56
C ARG A 84 14.80 -8.22 1.24
N TYR A 85 13.69 -8.56 0.60
CA TYR A 85 13.37 -8.01 -0.71
C TYR A 85 12.42 -6.85 -0.54
N VAL A 86 12.78 -5.71 -1.10
CA VAL A 86 11.99 -4.49 -1.04
C VAL A 86 11.48 -4.20 -2.44
N SER A 87 10.17 -3.98 -2.58
CA SER A 87 9.59 -3.43 -3.80
C SER A 87 8.73 -2.21 -3.50
N MET A 88 8.72 -1.26 -4.43
CA MET A 88 7.88 -0.08 -4.38
C MET A 88 7.32 0.21 -5.76
N SER A 89 6.12 0.80 -5.79
CA SER A 89 5.46 1.23 -7.01
C SER A 89 4.70 2.53 -6.80
N ALA A 90 4.46 3.24 -7.89
CA ALA A 90 3.55 4.36 -7.95
C ALA A 90 3.16 4.59 -9.42
N CYS A 91 2.54 5.73 -9.69
CA CYS A 91 2.35 6.23 -11.04
C CYS A 91 2.95 7.62 -11.26
N VAL A 92 3.15 8.01 -12.51
CA VAL A 92 3.56 9.37 -12.86
C VAL A 92 2.49 10.36 -12.43
N ALA A 93 2.91 11.45 -11.77
CA ALA A 93 2.00 12.52 -11.36
C ALA A 93 1.22 13.07 -12.58
N HIS A 94 -0.11 13.17 -12.44
CA HIS A 94 -1.04 13.60 -13.50
C HIS A 94 -1.11 12.70 -14.74
N ALA A 95 -0.44 11.55 -14.75
CA ALA A 95 -0.47 10.56 -15.82
C ALA A 95 -0.50 9.15 -15.23
N CYS A 96 -1.50 8.87 -14.39
CA CYS A 96 -1.52 7.61 -13.65
C CYS A 96 -1.58 6.29 -14.43
N PRO A 97 -1.98 6.26 -15.72
CA PRO A 97 -1.78 5.08 -16.55
C PRO A 97 -0.30 4.68 -16.70
N VAL A 98 0.64 5.62 -16.55
CA VAL A 98 2.08 5.35 -16.55
C VAL A 98 2.52 4.93 -15.16
N LYS A 99 2.96 3.69 -15.03
CA LYS A 99 3.28 3.04 -13.75
C LYS A 99 4.77 2.79 -13.63
N GLY A 100 5.28 2.94 -12.41
CA GLY A 100 6.68 2.70 -12.06
C GLY A 100 6.77 1.59 -11.03
N PHE A 101 7.81 0.77 -11.16
CA PHE A 101 8.13 -0.26 -10.19
C PHE A 101 9.64 -0.35 -9.99
N PHE A 102 10.05 -0.58 -8.76
CA PHE A 102 11.43 -0.85 -8.41
C PHE A 102 11.49 -1.95 -7.36
N TRP A 103 12.36 -2.92 -7.58
CA TRP A 103 12.66 -4.02 -6.66
C TRP A 103 14.15 -4.05 -6.36
N ILE A 104 14.50 -4.42 -5.14
CA ILE A 104 15.90 -4.60 -4.73
C ILE A 104 16.04 -5.69 -3.66
N ASP A 105 17.11 -6.46 -3.77
CA ASP A 105 17.60 -7.35 -2.73
C ASP A 105 18.48 -6.56 -1.74
N THR A 106 18.04 -6.38 -0.49
CA THR A 106 18.80 -5.57 0.47
C THR A 106 20.10 -6.21 0.95
N ALA A 107 20.29 -7.52 0.72
CA ALA A 107 21.51 -8.21 1.12
C ALA A 107 22.61 -8.05 0.07
N THR A 108 22.24 -8.07 -1.21
CA THR A 108 23.20 -7.98 -2.32
C THR A 108 23.23 -6.62 -2.98
N GLY A 109 22.18 -5.80 -2.85
CA GLY A 109 22.00 -4.54 -3.56
C GLY A 109 21.53 -4.68 -5.01
N ALA A 110 21.41 -5.90 -5.54
CA ALA A 110 20.96 -6.13 -6.90
C ALA A 110 19.50 -5.66 -7.08
N ALA A 111 19.22 -4.90 -8.13
CA ALA A 111 17.90 -4.29 -8.33
C ALA A 111 17.32 -4.48 -9.74
N LEU A 112 16.02 -4.28 -9.84
CA LEU A 112 15.25 -4.26 -11.08
C LEU A 112 14.38 -3.00 -11.11
N GLY A 113 14.49 -2.21 -12.17
CA GLY A 113 13.55 -1.14 -12.48
C GLY A 113 12.56 -1.57 -13.55
N ALA A 114 11.33 -1.07 -13.46
CA ALA A 114 10.32 -1.26 -14.48
C ALA A 114 9.45 -0.01 -14.68
N ASN A 115 9.07 0.21 -15.93
CA ASN A 115 8.08 1.20 -16.32
C ASN A 115 7.03 0.52 -17.20
N TYR A 116 5.76 0.84 -16.98
CA TYR A 116 4.65 0.40 -17.80
C TYR A 116 3.94 1.62 -18.37
N ASP A 117 3.75 1.63 -19.68
CA ASP A 117 3.01 2.67 -20.40
C ASP A 117 2.29 2.03 -21.60
N ASP A 118 0.97 2.21 -21.68
CA ASP A 118 0.13 1.75 -22.78
C ASP A 118 0.41 0.31 -23.29
N GLY A 119 0.56 -0.65 -22.37
CA GLY A 119 0.83 -2.05 -22.70
C GLY A 119 2.31 -2.37 -23.02
N ALA A 120 3.20 -1.39 -23.05
CA ALA A 120 4.64 -1.60 -23.11
C ALA A 120 5.22 -1.72 -21.69
N LEU A 121 5.81 -2.88 -21.38
CA LEU A 121 6.54 -3.10 -20.13
C LEU A 121 8.05 -3.04 -20.40
N ARG A 122 8.71 -2.01 -19.88
CA ARG A 122 10.15 -1.79 -20.02
C ARG A 122 10.83 -2.16 -18.71
N LEU A 123 11.73 -3.13 -18.75
CA LEU A 123 12.48 -3.64 -17.59
C LEU A 123 13.97 -3.31 -17.75
N GLY A 124 14.70 -3.19 -16.64
CA GLY A 124 16.15 -3.05 -16.74
C GLY A 124 16.88 -3.17 -15.42
N SER A 125 18.10 -3.70 -15.50
CA SER A 125 19.03 -3.83 -14.38
C SER A 125 20.46 -3.57 -14.84
N ASN A 126 21.26 -2.95 -13.98
CA ASN A 126 22.70 -2.82 -14.13
C ASN A 126 23.46 -4.00 -13.48
N ASP A 127 22.75 -4.89 -12.79
CA ASP A 127 23.31 -5.93 -11.92
C ASP A 127 23.19 -7.34 -12.53
N PHE A 128 22.22 -7.58 -13.42
CA PHE A 128 22.02 -8.86 -14.09
C PHE A 128 21.41 -8.71 -15.49
N ALA A 129 21.53 -9.77 -16.30
CA ALA A 129 20.97 -9.86 -17.65
C ALA A 129 19.51 -10.34 -17.65
N ALA A 130 18.84 -10.23 -18.81
CA ALA A 130 17.42 -10.56 -18.99
C ALA A 130 17.07 -12.02 -18.69
N ASP A 131 17.99 -12.95 -18.99
CA ASP A 131 17.87 -14.39 -18.74
C ASP A 131 18.30 -14.79 -17.32
N ALA A 132 18.79 -13.83 -16.53
CA ALA A 132 19.31 -14.02 -15.18
C ALA A 132 18.56 -13.19 -14.13
N VAL A 133 17.33 -12.76 -14.43
CA VAL A 133 16.49 -12.03 -13.45
C VAL A 133 16.22 -12.95 -12.23
N PRO A 134 16.54 -12.52 -11.00
CA PRO A 134 16.31 -13.33 -9.81
C PRO A 134 14.82 -13.68 -9.64
N GLU A 135 14.53 -14.91 -9.20
CA GLU A 135 13.13 -15.34 -8.96
C GLU A 135 12.38 -14.35 -8.05
N PRO A 136 12.93 -13.90 -6.90
CA PRO A 136 12.20 -13.00 -6.02
C PRO A 136 11.83 -11.66 -6.69
N ALA A 137 12.64 -11.20 -7.65
CA ALA A 137 12.35 -10.02 -8.46
C ALA A 137 11.21 -10.29 -9.45
N LEU A 138 11.25 -11.44 -10.14
CA LEU A 138 10.18 -11.87 -11.05
C LEU A 138 8.86 -12.05 -10.30
N LYS A 139 8.89 -12.62 -9.10
CA LYS A 139 7.71 -12.77 -8.25
C LYS A 139 7.14 -11.41 -7.86
N ALA A 140 7.96 -10.49 -7.36
CA ALA A 140 7.50 -9.15 -6.98
C ALA A 140 6.92 -8.38 -8.19
N LEU A 141 7.55 -8.51 -9.35
CA LEU A 141 7.07 -7.90 -10.59
C LEU A 141 5.72 -8.49 -11.04
N ARG A 142 5.56 -9.81 -11.01
CA ARG A 142 4.27 -10.47 -11.32
C ARG A 142 3.18 -10.07 -10.33
N ASP A 143 3.51 -10.03 -9.04
CA ASP A 143 2.57 -9.59 -8.00
C ASP A 143 2.11 -8.15 -8.25
N TRP A 144 3.03 -7.25 -8.61
CA TRP A 144 2.70 -5.87 -9.00
C TRP A 144 1.83 -5.79 -10.25
N ILE A 145 2.17 -6.50 -11.34
CA ILE A 145 1.35 -6.55 -12.57
C ILE A 145 -0.08 -7.02 -12.25
N ALA A 146 -0.20 -8.03 -11.39
CA ALA A 146 -1.50 -8.58 -11.02
C ALA A 146 -2.30 -7.65 -10.10
N GLU A 147 -1.63 -6.99 -9.16
CA GLU A 147 -2.19 -6.01 -8.24
C GLU A 147 -2.74 -4.79 -8.99
N GLU A 148 -1.95 -4.24 -9.90
CA GLU A 148 -2.31 -3.05 -10.70
C GLU A 148 -3.12 -3.40 -11.96
N GLN A 149 -3.47 -4.69 -12.14
CA GLN A 149 -4.25 -5.20 -13.27
C GLN A 149 -3.67 -4.83 -14.65
N LEU A 150 -2.34 -4.73 -14.73
CA LEU A 150 -1.63 -4.35 -15.95
C LEU A 150 -1.73 -5.48 -16.99
N ARG A 151 -1.75 -5.10 -18.28
CA ARG A 151 -1.83 -6.03 -19.40
C ARG A 151 -0.70 -5.76 -20.40
N PRO A 152 0.55 -6.18 -20.11
CA PRO A 152 1.65 -6.02 -21.04
C PRO A 152 1.35 -6.72 -22.38
N ALA A 153 1.37 -5.96 -23.47
CA ALA A 153 1.34 -6.45 -24.84
C ALA A 153 2.75 -6.66 -25.39
N SER A 154 3.76 -6.00 -24.81
CA SER A 154 5.17 -6.19 -25.14
C SER A 154 6.04 -6.07 -23.89
N VAL A 155 7.18 -6.78 -23.90
CA VAL A 155 8.20 -6.64 -22.87
C VAL A 155 9.55 -6.39 -23.55
N GLU A 156 10.25 -5.38 -23.05
CA GLU A 156 11.66 -5.15 -23.38
C GLU A 156 12.53 -5.14 -22.13
N PHE A 157 13.73 -5.68 -22.26
CA PHE A 157 14.77 -5.63 -21.24
C PHE A 157 15.94 -4.78 -21.72
N ILE A 158 16.28 -3.78 -20.91
CA ILE A 158 17.37 -2.84 -21.14
C ILE A 158 18.54 -3.27 -20.26
N ASP A 159 19.69 -3.56 -20.87
CA ASP A 159 20.90 -3.93 -20.15
C ASP A 159 21.67 -2.70 -19.61
N ARG A 160 22.76 -2.95 -18.88
CA ARG A 160 23.65 -1.92 -18.32
C ARG A 160 24.21 -0.97 -19.37
N GLN A 161 24.39 -1.44 -20.61
CA GLN A 161 24.90 -0.67 -21.74
C GLN A 161 23.80 0.17 -22.39
N GLY A 162 22.54 0.00 -21.97
CA GLY A 162 21.37 0.67 -22.53
C GLY A 162 20.84 -0.01 -23.79
N LYS A 163 21.31 -1.21 -24.13
CA LYS A 163 20.81 -1.97 -25.27
C LYS A 163 19.49 -2.63 -24.88
N SER A 164 18.45 -2.36 -25.66
CA SER A 164 17.14 -3.00 -25.51
C SER A 164 17.11 -4.35 -26.26
N SER A 165 16.44 -5.32 -25.66
CA SER A 165 16.14 -6.63 -26.23
C SER A 165 14.69 -7.01 -25.93
N LYS A 166 14.02 -7.66 -26.89
CA LYS A 166 12.67 -8.17 -26.65
C LYS A 166 12.72 -9.35 -25.70
N ALA A 167 11.78 -9.40 -24.76
CA ALA A 167 11.57 -10.54 -23.88
C ALA A 167 10.19 -11.15 -24.10
N ASP A 168 10.04 -12.42 -23.74
CA ASP A 168 8.75 -13.11 -23.83
C ASP A 168 7.79 -12.55 -22.77
N VAL A 169 6.63 -12.07 -23.21
CA VAL A 169 5.56 -11.55 -22.35
C VAL A 169 5.11 -12.61 -21.33
N ALA A 170 5.05 -13.88 -21.75
CA ALA A 170 4.58 -14.97 -20.89
C ALA A 170 5.47 -15.21 -19.66
N ALA A 171 6.77 -14.89 -19.75
CA ALA A 171 7.71 -15.03 -18.62
C ALA A 171 7.39 -14.08 -17.45
N PHE A 172 6.68 -12.98 -17.73
CA PHE A 172 6.34 -11.93 -16.77
C PHE A 172 4.84 -11.83 -16.50
N ALA A 173 4.02 -12.67 -17.14
CA ALA A 173 2.59 -12.70 -16.90
C ALA A 173 2.32 -13.24 -15.48
N PRO A 174 1.43 -12.60 -14.70
CA PRO A 174 0.97 -13.17 -13.45
C PRO A 174 0.16 -14.44 -13.69
N PRO A 175 0.01 -15.32 -12.68
CA PRO A 175 -0.87 -16.47 -12.80
C PRO A 175 -2.29 -16.01 -13.15
N ALA A 176 -2.96 -16.78 -14.01
CA ALA A 176 -4.33 -16.49 -14.43
C ALA A 176 -5.24 -16.37 -13.20
N ARG A 177 -6.03 -15.30 -13.14
CA ARG A 177 -7.06 -15.06 -12.13
C ARG A 177 -8.43 -15.21 -12.78
N PHE A 178 -9.43 -15.57 -11.98
CA PHE A 178 -10.81 -15.57 -12.42
C PHE A 178 -11.21 -14.16 -12.86
N VAL A 179 -11.86 -14.06 -14.02
CA VAL A 179 -12.44 -12.82 -14.53
C VAL A 179 -13.96 -13.00 -14.46
N PRO A 180 -14.65 -12.22 -13.60
CA PRO A 180 -16.11 -12.24 -13.53
C PRO A 180 -16.73 -11.97 -14.91
N PRO A 181 -17.68 -12.79 -15.37
CA PRO A 181 -18.44 -12.47 -16.58
C PRO A 181 -19.35 -11.26 -16.33
N GLU A 182 -19.82 -10.63 -17.41
CA GLU A 182 -20.79 -9.55 -17.32
C GLU A 182 -22.06 -10.04 -16.61
N GLY A 183 -22.46 -9.35 -15.54
CA GLY A 183 -23.61 -9.73 -14.70
C GLY A 183 -23.37 -10.90 -13.74
N GLY A 184 -22.16 -11.47 -13.67
CA GLY A 184 -21.78 -12.50 -12.71
C GLY A 184 -21.21 -11.95 -11.39
N PRO A 185 -21.07 -12.79 -10.34
CA PRO A 185 -20.44 -12.39 -9.08
C PRO A 185 -18.92 -12.30 -9.20
N SER A 186 -18.28 -11.80 -8.14
CA SER A 186 -16.82 -11.62 -8.07
C SER A 186 -16.01 -12.93 -7.99
N PHE A 187 -16.67 -14.08 -7.92
CA PHE A 187 -16.06 -15.40 -7.78
C PHE A 187 -16.66 -16.41 -8.78
N ASP A 188 -15.94 -17.52 -8.96
CA ASP A 188 -16.35 -18.60 -9.85
C ASP A 188 -17.52 -19.41 -9.26
N CYS A 189 -18.69 -19.32 -9.87
CA CYS A 189 -19.88 -20.05 -9.44
C CYS A 189 -19.73 -21.57 -9.52
N ALA A 190 -18.80 -22.10 -10.33
CA ALA A 190 -18.48 -23.53 -10.32
C ALA A 190 -17.83 -23.97 -8.99
N GLN A 191 -17.30 -23.03 -8.21
CA GLN A 191 -16.66 -23.27 -6.91
C GLN A 191 -17.56 -22.91 -5.72
N ALA A 192 -18.85 -22.60 -5.95
CA ALA A 192 -19.79 -22.28 -4.90
C ALA A 192 -20.05 -23.48 -3.96
N GLY A 193 -19.46 -23.47 -2.77
CA GLY A 193 -19.52 -24.54 -1.78
C GLY A 193 -20.71 -24.42 -0.81
N ASN A 194 -21.20 -23.21 -0.54
CA ASN A 194 -22.23 -22.99 0.49
C ASN A 194 -23.54 -22.37 -0.03
N ALA A 195 -24.57 -22.35 0.82
CA ALA A 195 -25.90 -21.86 0.45
C ALA A 195 -25.93 -20.36 0.09
N ILE A 196 -25.08 -19.54 0.71
CA ILE A 196 -24.94 -18.12 0.39
C ILE A 196 -24.32 -17.95 -1.00
N GLU A 197 -23.21 -18.63 -1.28
CA GLU A 197 -22.55 -18.57 -2.58
C GLU A 197 -23.49 -19.02 -3.70
N ARG A 198 -24.24 -20.11 -3.48
CA ARG A 198 -25.27 -20.55 -4.43
C ARG A 198 -26.40 -19.54 -4.61
N ALA A 199 -26.83 -18.87 -3.55
CA ALA A 199 -27.83 -17.81 -3.64
C ALA A 199 -27.32 -16.60 -4.44
N ILE A 200 -26.06 -16.20 -4.21
CA ILE A 200 -25.39 -15.13 -4.97
C ILE A 200 -25.31 -15.50 -6.45
N CYS A 201 -24.86 -16.71 -6.77
CA CYS A 201 -24.78 -17.21 -8.14
C CYS A 201 -26.13 -17.36 -8.84
N GLY A 202 -27.17 -17.76 -8.10
CA GLY A 202 -28.50 -18.02 -8.65
C GLY A 202 -29.39 -16.78 -8.80
N THR A 203 -28.97 -15.63 -8.25
CA THR A 203 -29.79 -14.41 -8.22
C THR A 203 -29.04 -13.26 -8.91
N PRO A 204 -29.48 -12.81 -10.11
CA PRO A 204 -28.74 -11.78 -10.87
C PRO A 204 -28.48 -10.49 -10.09
N ALA A 205 -29.45 -10.03 -9.28
CA ALA A 205 -29.27 -8.84 -8.46
C ALA A 205 -28.19 -9.00 -7.36
N LEU A 206 -28.02 -10.20 -6.80
CA LEU A 206 -26.97 -10.49 -5.82
C LEU A 206 -25.60 -10.62 -6.48
N ALA A 207 -25.53 -11.29 -7.64
CA ALA A 207 -24.31 -11.40 -8.41
C ALA A 207 -23.75 -10.01 -8.76
N LEU A 208 -24.60 -9.10 -9.24
CA LEU A 208 -24.22 -7.73 -9.54
C LEU A 208 -23.74 -6.98 -8.28
N ALA A 209 -24.51 -7.05 -7.18
CA ALA A 209 -24.14 -6.37 -5.93
C ALA A 209 -22.80 -6.87 -5.35
N ASP A 210 -22.51 -8.17 -5.48
CA ASP A 210 -21.24 -8.77 -5.07
C ASP A 210 -20.06 -8.25 -5.91
N LEU A 211 -20.24 -8.19 -7.22
CA LEU A 211 -19.23 -7.65 -8.14
C LEU A 211 -18.99 -6.16 -7.91
N GLU A 212 -20.04 -5.36 -7.75
CA GLU A 212 -19.95 -3.92 -7.47
C GLU A 212 -19.23 -3.65 -6.15
N LEU A 213 -19.57 -4.37 -5.08
CA LEU A 213 -18.91 -4.20 -3.79
C LEU A 213 -17.41 -4.56 -3.87
N THR A 214 -17.06 -5.59 -4.64
CA THR A 214 -15.66 -5.99 -4.85
C THR A 214 -14.87 -4.95 -5.63
N LYS A 215 -15.48 -4.34 -6.66
CA LYS A 215 -14.88 -3.22 -7.40
C LYS A 215 -14.63 -2.01 -6.48
N LEU A 216 -15.65 -1.59 -5.74
CA LEU A 216 -15.54 -0.48 -4.77
C LEU A 216 -14.47 -0.75 -3.71
N TYR A 217 -14.44 -1.95 -3.13
CA TYR A 217 -13.41 -2.35 -2.17
C TYR A 217 -12.00 -2.21 -2.77
N THR A 218 -11.82 -2.67 -4.01
CA THR A 218 -10.54 -2.62 -4.72
C THR A 218 -10.11 -1.17 -4.96
N GLU A 219 -11.00 -0.31 -5.45
CA GLU A 219 -10.75 1.12 -5.66
C GLU A 219 -10.32 1.83 -4.37
N ILE A 220 -11.08 1.64 -3.27
CA ILE A 220 -10.74 2.23 -1.97
C ILE A 220 -9.37 1.73 -1.50
N ARG A 221 -9.07 0.44 -1.67
CA ARG A 221 -7.80 -0.16 -1.26
C ARG A 221 -6.62 0.43 -2.02
N HIS A 222 -6.73 0.62 -3.34
CA HIS A 222 -5.69 1.29 -4.14
C HIS A 222 -5.55 2.77 -3.79
N GLY A 223 -6.60 3.42 -3.28
CA GLY A 223 -6.54 4.78 -2.75
C GLY A 223 -5.73 4.94 -1.45
N HIS A 224 -5.32 3.84 -0.79
CA HIS A 224 -4.50 3.86 0.41
C HIS A 224 -3.06 3.49 0.12
N ASP A 225 -2.13 4.29 0.62
CA ASP A 225 -0.70 4.21 0.35
C ASP A 225 0.13 3.52 1.44
N THR A 226 -0.51 3.03 2.51
CA THR A 226 0.15 2.27 3.56
C THR A 226 -0.47 0.88 3.72
N LEU A 227 0.36 -0.10 4.09
CA LEU A 227 -0.13 -1.46 4.37
C LEU A 227 -1.07 -1.48 5.58
N ALA A 228 -0.85 -0.60 6.56
CA ALA A 228 -1.72 -0.50 7.74
C ALA A 228 -3.15 -0.08 7.35
N ALA A 229 -3.31 0.96 6.54
CA ALA A 229 -4.63 1.39 6.07
C ALA A 229 -5.32 0.34 5.19
N ARG A 230 -4.57 -0.32 4.29
CA ARG A 230 -5.08 -1.44 3.49
C ARG A 230 -5.51 -2.62 4.38
N ALA A 231 -4.77 -2.92 5.44
CA ALA A 231 -5.08 -3.97 6.39
C ALA A 231 -6.33 -3.66 7.25
N GLU A 232 -6.52 -2.40 7.66
CA GLU A 232 -7.73 -1.96 8.37
C GLU A 232 -8.99 -2.20 7.52
N LEU A 233 -8.96 -1.77 6.25
CA LEU A 233 -10.04 -2.01 5.30
C LEU A 233 -10.30 -3.51 5.06
N GLN A 234 -9.24 -4.31 4.97
CA GLN A 234 -9.36 -5.75 4.81
C GLN A 234 -10.00 -6.41 6.05
N ALA A 235 -9.61 -6.00 7.26
CA ALA A 235 -10.17 -6.50 8.49
C ALA A 235 -11.68 -6.18 8.58
N LEU A 236 -12.06 -4.94 8.23
CA LEU A 236 -13.44 -4.49 8.12
C LEU A 236 -14.27 -5.41 7.21
N GLN A 237 -13.76 -5.67 6.00
CA GLN A 237 -14.47 -6.46 4.99
C GLN A 237 -14.60 -7.93 5.42
N ARG A 238 -13.54 -8.51 5.99
CA ARG A 238 -13.57 -9.89 6.53
C ARG A 238 -14.56 -10.01 7.69
N GLN A 239 -14.64 -9.02 8.57
CA GLN A 239 -15.61 -9.00 9.65
C GLN A 239 -17.03 -8.95 9.11
N TRP A 240 -17.31 -8.03 8.19
CA TRP A 240 -18.62 -7.93 7.55
C TRP A 240 -19.05 -9.24 6.89
N LEU A 241 -18.15 -9.93 6.15
CA LEU A 241 -18.47 -11.23 5.55
C LEU A 241 -18.91 -12.27 6.59
N ARG A 242 -18.23 -12.34 7.75
CA ARG A 242 -18.63 -13.25 8.84
C ARG A 242 -19.99 -12.90 9.42
N GLU A 243 -20.26 -11.61 9.63
CA GLU A 243 -21.52 -11.11 10.19
C GLU A 243 -22.68 -11.32 9.22
N ARG A 244 -22.49 -10.96 7.94
CA ARG A 244 -23.41 -11.24 6.83
C ARG A 244 -23.78 -12.71 6.80
N ASP A 245 -22.77 -13.58 6.79
CA ASP A 245 -23.00 -15.02 6.70
C ASP A 245 -23.77 -15.56 7.90
N LYS A 246 -23.41 -15.13 9.11
CA LYS A 246 -24.10 -15.53 10.34
C LYS A 246 -25.57 -15.07 10.34
N GLN A 247 -25.82 -13.82 9.98
CA GLN A 247 -27.16 -13.23 10.00
C GLN A 247 -28.05 -13.84 8.92
N CYS A 248 -27.57 -13.91 7.67
CA CYS A 248 -28.41 -14.35 6.55
C CYS A 248 -28.60 -15.86 6.46
N ARG A 249 -27.72 -16.69 7.03
CA ARG A 249 -27.99 -18.13 7.18
C ARG A 249 -29.21 -18.43 8.04
N ALA A 250 -29.56 -17.55 8.98
CA ALA A 250 -30.71 -17.71 9.85
C ALA A 250 -31.99 -17.04 9.28
N ALA A 251 -31.88 -16.31 8.17
CA ALA A 251 -33.02 -15.58 7.60
C ALA A 251 -33.94 -16.52 6.79
N ALA A 252 -35.26 -16.30 6.92
CA ALA A 252 -36.25 -17.00 6.11
C ALA A 252 -36.18 -16.61 4.62
N ASP A 253 -35.89 -15.33 4.34
CA ASP A 253 -35.58 -14.81 3.01
C ASP A 253 -34.07 -14.55 2.89
N LEU A 254 -33.34 -15.59 2.47
CA LEU A 254 -31.89 -15.51 2.27
C LEU A 254 -31.51 -14.47 1.21
N PRO A 255 -32.09 -14.45 -0.01
CA PRO A 255 -31.75 -13.44 -1.00
C PRO A 255 -32.03 -12.00 -0.56
N GLY A 256 -33.17 -11.75 0.08
CA GLY A 256 -33.51 -10.43 0.62
C GLY A 256 -32.53 -9.97 1.69
N CYS A 257 -32.19 -10.85 2.65
CA CYS A 257 -31.19 -10.55 3.67
C CYS A 257 -29.83 -10.18 3.05
N LEU A 258 -29.36 -10.96 2.08
CA LEU A 258 -28.07 -10.70 1.42
C LEU A 258 -28.07 -9.36 0.69
N LEU A 259 -29.14 -9.02 -0.04
CA LEU A 259 -29.24 -7.73 -0.74
C LEU A 259 -29.14 -6.55 0.24
N ASP A 260 -29.80 -6.63 1.39
CA ASP A 260 -29.75 -5.58 2.40
C ASP A 260 -28.34 -5.45 3.02
N GLN A 261 -27.65 -6.58 3.25
CA GLN A 261 -26.26 -6.57 3.70
C GLN A 261 -25.31 -5.94 2.67
N TYR A 262 -25.47 -6.25 1.39
CA TYR A 262 -24.68 -5.62 0.32
C TYR A 262 -24.92 -4.12 0.24
N ARG A 263 -26.18 -3.66 0.28
CA ARG A 263 -26.52 -2.22 0.29
C ARG A 263 -25.92 -1.49 1.48
N ALA A 264 -26.04 -2.07 2.68
CA ALA A 264 -25.49 -1.49 3.90
C ALA A 264 -23.96 -1.37 3.83
N GLN A 265 -23.28 -2.43 3.37
CA GLN A 265 -21.83 -2.43 3.26
C GLN A 265 -21.33 -1.51 2.14
N HIS A 266 -22.03 -1.45 1.01
CA HIS A 266 -21.70 -0.49 -0.06
C HIS A 266 -21.77 0.94 0.48
N LYS A 267 -22.84 1.30 1.21
CA LYS A 267 -22.95 2.62 1.87
C LYS A 267 -21.82 2.84 2.88
N ARG A 268 -21.43 1.82 3.65
CA ARG A 268 -20.31 1.90 4.61
C ARG A 268 -18.99 2.19 3.89
N LEU A 269 -18.70 1.48 2.80
CA LEU A 269 -17.48 1.65 2.01
C LEU A 269 -17.42 3.02 1.32
N MET A 270 -18.53 3.51 0.76
CA MET A 270 -18.59 4.86 0.19
C MET A 270 -18.31 5.98 1.20
N ASN A 271 -18.45 5.70 2.50
CA ASN A 271 -18.17 6.64 3.60
C ASN A 271 -16.92 6.27 4.40
N TRP A 272 -16.11 5.31 3.90
CA TRP A 272 -14.92 4.83 4.57
C TRP A 272 -13.87 5.94 4.69
N LEU A 273 -13.41 6.18 5.92
CA LEU A 273 -12.14 6.88 6.17
C LEU A 273 -11.31 6.05 7.15
N PRO A 274 -10.03 5.77 6.85
CA PRO A 274 -9.13 5.07 7.75
C PRO A 274 -9.02 5.76 9.11
N GLY A 275 -8.77 4.99 10.17
CA GLY A 275 -8.53 5.53 11.52
C GLY A 275 -9.76 6.08 12.25
N ARG A 276 -10.91 6.29 11.58
CA ARG A 276 -12.19 6.60 12.25
C ARG A 276 -12.83 5.40 12.94
N HIS A 277 -12.47 4.18 12.53
CA HIS A 277 -13.07 2.95 13.03
C HIS A 277 -12.16 2.18 14.00
N ALA A 278 -10.84 2.36 13.92
CA ALA A 278 -9.88 1.86 14.91
C ALA A 278 -10.02 2.53 16.30
N SER A 279 -10.70 3.68 16.38
CA SER A 279 -10.86 4.46 17.61
C SER A 279 -12.27 4.38 18.22
N ILE A 280 -13.19 3.63 17.61
CA ILE A 280 -14.42 3.20 18.27
C ILE A 280 -14.17 1.80 18.82
N GLU A 281 -13.40 1.70 19.90
CA GLU A 281 -13.64 0.58 20.80
C GLU A 281 -15.11 0.72 21.26
N PRO A 282 -15.89 -0.37 21.31
CA PRO A 282 -17.14 -0.31 22.06
C PRO A 282 -16.73 0.11 23.46
N VAL A 283 -17.15 1.29 23.91
CA VAL A 283 -17.10 1.60 25.34
C VAL A 283 -18.08 0.59 25.95
N GLU A 284 -17.55 -0.56 26.36
CA GLU A 284 -18.29 -1.55 27.11
C GLU A 284 -18.94 -0.78 28.27
N ASN A 285 -20.28 -0.78 28.32
CA ASN A 285 -21.10 -0.09 29.31
C ASN A 285 -21.39 1.41 29.11
N LEU A 286 -21.26 1.98 27.91
CA LEU A 286 -21.67 3.38 27.61
C LEU A 286 -23.04 3.79 28.21
N PRO A 287 -24.11 2.96 28.14
CA PRO A 287 -25.40 3.32 28.74
C PRO A 287 -25.36 3.42 30.27
N GLN A 288 -24.52 2.62 30.93
CA GLN A 288 -24.39 2.55 32.39
C GLN A 288 -23.48 3.67 32.91
N THR A 289 -22.41 4.01 32.19
CA THR A 289 -21.54 5.15 32.51
C THR A 289 -22.30 6.47 32.37
N LEU A 290 -23.13 6.60 31.34
CA LEU A 290 -23.99 7.78 31.14
C LEU A 290 -25.10 7.86 32.21
N HIS A 291 -25.74 6.74 32.57
CA HIS A 291 -26.72 6.71 33.67
C HIS A 291 -26.09 7.06 35.02
N LYS A 292 -24.88 6.58 35.30
CA LYS A 292 -24.16 6.88 36.54
C LYS A 292 -23.75 8.35 36.61
N ALA A 293 -23.27 8.92 35.51
CA ALA A 293 -22.95 10.36 35.43
C ALA A 293 -24.19 11.24 35.62
N ILE A 294 -25.32 10.90 34.99
CA ILE A 294 -26.58 11.64 35.15
C ILE A 294 -27.12 11.51 36.58
N GLY A 295 -27.03 10.32 37.19
CA GLY A 295 -27.46 10.09 38.57
C GLY A 295 -26.60 10.76 39.64
N MET A 296 -25.35 11.13 39.32
CA MET A 296 -24.43 11.84 40.22
C MET A 296 -24.48 13.38 40.07
N GLY A 297 -25.26 13.90 39.11
CA GLY A 297 -25.35 15.34 38.84
C GLY A 297 -25.87 16.16 40.03
N ASP A 298 -26.71 15.57 40.87
CA ASP A 298 -27.29 16.22 42.06
C ASP A 298 -26.36 16.20 43.29
N GLU A 299 -25.37 15.30 43.35
CA GLU A 299 -24.49 15.13 44.53
C GLU A 299 -23.11 15.77 44.37
N VAL A 300 -22.53 15.80 43.16
CA VAL A 300 -21.11 16.17 42.95
C VAL A 300 -20.95 17.54 42.26
N GLY A 301 -22.07 18.12 41.81
CA GLY A 301 -22.08 19.38 41.06
C GLY A 301 -21.45 19.27 39.67
N ILE A 302 -21.62 20.33 38.87
CA ILE A 302 -21.22 20.38 37.45
C ILE A 302 -19.69 20.17 37.28
N ASP A 303 -18.89 20.61 38.24
CA ASP A 303 -17.43 20.42 38.24
C ASP A 303 -17.00 18.94 38.32
N GLY A 304 -17.73 18.13 39.10
CA GLY A 304 -17.52 16.68 39.17
C GLY A 304 -17.94 15.99 37.88
N LEU A 305 -19.06 16.44 37.29
CA LEU A 305 -19.57 15.93 36.02
C LEU A 305 -18.59 16.16 34.86
N CYS A 306 -17.96 17.35 34.79
CA CYS A 306 -16.95 17.64 33.77
C CYS A 306 -15.71 16.76 33.89
N LYS A 307 -15.31 16.39 35.11
CA LYS A 307 -14.16 15.51 35.36
C LYS A 307 -14.44 14.07 34.91
N GLU A 308 -15.65 13.57 35.16
CA GLU A 308 -16.06 12.21 34.78
C GLU A 308 -16.30 12.07 33.26
N LEU A 309 -16.79 13.13 32.60
CA LEU A 309 -17.09 13.10 31.16
C LEU A 309 -15.89 13.49 30.26
N ALA A 310 -14.85 14.14 30.81
CA ALA A 310 -13.68 14.56 30.05
C ALA A 310 -12.95 13.41 29.31
N PRO A 311 -12.74 12.22 29.90
CA PRO A 311 -12.14 11.09 29.21
C PRO A 311 -12.97 10.63 28.00
N MET A 312 -14.31 10.64 28.11
CA MET A 312 -15.22 10.31 27.00
C MET A 312 -15.16 11.35 25.88
N LEU A 313 -15.07 12.63 26.22
CA LEU A 313 -14.91 13.71 25.23
C LEU A 313 -13.56 13.66 24.52
N VAL A 314 -12.47 13.31 25.22
CA VAL A 314 -11.16 13.06 24.60
C VAL A 314 -11.20 11.87 23.65
N ALA A 315 -11.91 10.80 24.02
CA ALA A 315 -12.12 9.64 23.15
C ALA A 315 -12.93 10.01 21.89
N LEU A 316 -13.99 10.80 22.03
CA LEU A 316 -14.80 11.31 20.91
C LEU A 316 -14.05 12.32 20.01
N MET A 317 -13.03 13.01 20.54
CA MET A 317 -12.22 14.01 19.82
C MET A 317 -10.95 13.42 19.16
N HIS A 318 -10.89 12.10 18.96
CA HIS A 318 -9.83 11.39 18.21
C HIS A 318 -8.40 11.53 18.80
N GLY A 319 -8.21 11.13 20.07
CA GLY A 319 -6.97 10.52 20.57
C GLY A 319 -5.67 11.35 20.57
N SER A 320 -5.70 12.62 20.14
CA SER A 320 -4.55 13.53 20.19
C SER A 320 -4.64 14.53 21.36
N GLY A 321 -5.62 14.36 22.25
CA GLY A 321 -5.93 15.29 23.33
C GLY A 321 -5.31 14.94 24.67
N ASN A 322 -4.63 15.92 25.29
CA ASN A 322 -4.27 15.90 26.71
C ASN A 322 -5.55 16.08 27.55
N VAL A 323 -5.84 15.14 28.47
CA VAL A 323 -7.04 15.16 29.33
C VAL A 323 -7.19 16.48 30.09
N ALA A 324 -6.10 17.05 30.60
CA ALA A 324 -6.13 18.34 31.30
C ALA A 324 -6.56 19.50 30.38
N LYS A 325 -6.26 19.42 29.09
CA LYS A 325 -6.67 20.43 28.09
C LYS A 325 -8.16 20.29 27.73
N ALA A 326 -8.68 19.07 27.68
CA ALA A 326 -10.11 18.82 27.45
C ALA A 326 -10.95 19.24 28.67
N GLU A 327 -10.49 18.92 29.88
CA GLU A 327 -11.08 19.43 31.12
C GLU A 327 -11.08 20.96 31.16
N GLY A 328 -9.96 21.59 30.76
CA GLY A 328 -9.86 23.05 30.66
C GLY A 328 -10.85 23.67 29.66
N ALA A 329 -11.04 23.04 28.50
CA ALA A 329 -11.97 23.51 27.48
C ALA A 329 -13.44 23.39 27.94
N LEU A 330 -13.79 22.29 28.63
CA LEU A 330 -15.11 22.11 29.25
C LEU A 330 -15.38 23.17 30.31
N ARG A 331 -14.42 23.41 31.22
CA ARG A 331 -14.52 24.45 32.25
C ARG A 331 -14.67 25.85 31.63
N SER A 332 -13.96 26.13 30.53
CA SER A 332 -14.06 27.41 29.83
C SER A 332 -15.42 27.59 29.14
N ALA A 333 -15.96 26.54 28.53
CA ALA A 333 -17.31 26.56 27.94
C ALA A 333 -18.39 26.75 29.01
N GLN A 334 -18.26 26.07 30.15
CA GLN A 334 -19.15 26.24 31.30
C GLN A 334 -19.13 27.67 31.85
N ALA A 335 -17.93 28.25 32.03
CA ALA A 335 -17.79 29.63 32.49
C ALA A 335 -18.52 30.62 31.57
N LYS A 336 -18.41 30.42 30.25
CA LYS A 336 -19.14 31.20 29.25
C LYS A 336 -20.64 31.02 29.32
N ILE A 337 -21.13 29.79 29.52
CA ILE A 337 -22.57 29.52 29.67
C ILE A 337 -23.10 30.20 30.93
N GLN A 338 -22.38 30.14 32.05
CA GLN A 338 -22.78 30.77 33.31
C GLN A 338 -22.76 32.30 33.20
N GLU A 339 -21.76 32.87 32.53
CA GLU A 339 -21.68 34.30 32.25
C GLU A 339 -22.85 34.75 31.36
N THR A 340 -23.23 33.94 30.37
CA THR A 340 -24.40 34.20 29.52
C THR A 340 -25.71 34.07 30.30
N ALA A 341 -25.83 33.07 31.18
CA ALA A 341 -27.02 32.85 32.01
C ALA A 341 -27.21 33.98 33.06
N ASN A 342 -26.12 34.51 33.60
CA ASN A 342 -26.14 35.64 34.54
C ASN A 342 -26.32 37.00 33.85
N ALA A 343 -26.15 37.06 32.52
CA ALA A 343 -26.35 38.27 31.70
C ALA A 343 -27.78 38.40 31.14
N VAL A 344 -28.63 37.39 31.34
CA VAL A 344 -30.08 37.50 31.09
C VAL A 344 -30.72 38.02 32.38
N PRO A 345 -31.39 39.20 32.37
CA PRO A 345 -31.93 39.82 33.58
C PRO A 345 -33.09 39.06 34.21
#